data_AF-A0A963UVN9-F1
#
_entry.id   AF-A0A963UVN9-F1
#
_cell.length_a   1.000
_cell.length_b   1.000
_cell.length_c   1.000
_cell.angle_alpha   90.00
_cell.angle_beta   90.00
_cell.angle_gamma   90.00
#
_symmetry.space_group_name_H-M   'P 1'
#
loop_
_entity.id
_entity.type
_entity.pdbx_description
1 polymer ?
#
loop_
_entity_poly.entity_id
_entity_poly.type
_entity_poly.pdbx_seq_one_letter_code
_entity_poly.pdbx_strand_id
1 'polypeptide(L)'
;MPADDPLLQDPNASPALAPQLALPQNLLPSASYTEVADAAATTSTAYTISVGDQFSGTISSGTDQDWVRINLTAGQTYVFTLWGTGGSSAGVDDTILRLYNSGGSLVTFNDNVDTANGNKFSQITYTASSSGTFYLSAGSTGEQGSYTLQAATNVYTLDQVVTQLTDFGWGIAAPIHHGVTTGGSMTVNITGLTAAGQQLARWALEAWSNATGITFSETASTAAKIMFYDDLNGDINAAYGGPNSYNPNTGVISSALVNVGTSWIASYGTTIGSYSFLTYLHEIGHALGLYHAGAYNGTGSFATDATFLNDSYQMTVMSYFDMIDNTFVAGSDYLPITPMLADIAAVADLYGTTVSAYSGDTTWGANSNVGGYLGTVFGYLFDGVAVNPSIYNGGMVGITVQDSGGLDTIDLSSETLGNRLDLNAEAVSDIHGLIGNMVIARGTVIENAIGGSGNDTITGNAVANDIRGGGGNDTL
;
A
#
# COMPACT_ATOMS: atom_id res chain seq x y z
N MET A 1 12.37 -13.67 -17.60
CA MET A 1 13.38 -14.73 -17.42
C MET A 1 13.44 -15.01 -15.94
N PRO A 2 13.30 -16.26 -15.48
CA PRO A 2 13.56 -16.60 -14.09
C PRO A 2 15.07 -16.79 -13.92
N ALA A 3 15.68 -16.16 -12.94
CA ALA A 3 16.89 -16.69 -12.35
C ALA A 3 16.44 -17.53 -11.16
N ASP A 4 16.82 -18.80 -11.19
CA ASP A 4 16.71 -19.74 -10.08
C ASP A 4 17.10 -19.08 -8.75
N ASP A 5 16.29 -19.29 -7.70
CA ASP A 5 16.88 -19.60 -6.40
C ASP A 5 16.06 -20.67 -5.67
N PRO A 6 16.58 -21.89 -5.52
CA PRO A 6 16.11 -22.85 -4.54
C PRO A 6 16.73 -22.48 -3.19
N LEU A 7 15.92 -22.39 -2.12
CA LEU A 7 16.21 -22.93 -0.78
C LEU A 7 15.22 -22.34 0.24
N LEU A 8 14.25 -23.18 0.63
CA LEU A 8 13.75 -23.20 2.01
C LEU A 8 14.97 -23.29 2.94
N GLN A 9 15.39 -22.19 3.54
CA GLN A 9 16.42 -22.20 4.56
C GLN A 9 15.85 -22.70 5.90
N ASP A 10 16.74 -23.34 6.66
CA ASP A 10 16.52 -24.03 7.93
C ASP A 10 15.68 -23.21 8.95
N PRO A 11 14.56 -23.74 9.47
CA PRO A 11 13.72 -23.05 10.46
C PRO A 11 14.38 -22.80 11.83
N ASN A 12 15.66 -23.15 12.02
CA ASN A 12 16.37 -23.03 13.31
C ASN A 12 17.53 -22.02 13.33
N ALA A 13 17.77 -21.27 12.25
CA ALA A 13 18.77 -20.21 12.27
C ALA A 13 18.17 -18.94 12.90
N SER A 14 18.35 -18.75 14.20
CA SER A 14 18.03 -17.47 14.87
C SER A 14 18.94 -16.37 14.31
N PRO A 15 18.43 -15.38 13.55
CA PRO A 15 19.24 -14.25 13.13
C PRO A 15 19.49 -13.37 14.36
N ALA A 16 20.74 -12.95 14.54
CA ALA A 16 21.06 -11.94 15.53
C ALA A 16 20.23 -10.68 15.23
N LEU A 17 19.43 -10.25 16.22
CA LEU A 17 18.56 -9.07 16.17
C LEU A 17 19.38 -7.84 15.76
N ALA A 18 19.28 -7.44 14.48
CA ALA A 18 19.55 -6.07 14.11
C ALA A 18 18.45 -5.20 14.76
N PRO A 19 18.79 -4.06 15.37
CA PRO A 19 17.76 -3.16 15.86
C PRO A 19 16.91 -2.69 14.69
N GLN A 20 15.65 -3.12 14.66
CA GLN A 20 14.68 -2.69 13.67
C GLN A 20 14.48 -1.18 13.83
N LEU A 21 14.71 -0.44 12.75
CA LEU A 21 14.17 0.90 12.64
C LEU A 21 12.65 0.72 12.61
N ALA A 22 11.97 1.06 13.71
CA ALA A 22 10.55 1.34 13.65
C ALA A 22 10.30 2.22 12.42
N LEU A 23 9.21 1.97 11.68
CA LEU A 23 8.70 2.96 10.71
C LEU A 23 8.82 4.32 11.40
N PRO A 24 9.52 5.30 10.81
CA PRO A 24 9.96 6.48 11.55
C PRO A 24 8.75 7.14 12.22
N GLN A 25 8.61 6.98 13.53
CA GLN A 25 7.53 7.59 14.32
C GLN A 25 7.72 9.11 14.47
N ASN A 26 8.70 9.70 13.78
CA ASN A 26 8.78 11.12 13.57
C ASN A 26 8.03 11.48 12.28
N LEU A 27 6.70 11.28 12.31
CA LEU A 27 5.80 11.96 11.38
C LEU A 27 5.96 13.45 11.66
N LEU A 28 6.72 14.16 10.83
CA LEU A 28 6.50 15.59 10.72
C LEU A 28 5.03 15.75 10.31
N PRO A 29 4.23 16.55 11.03
CA PRO A 29 2.83 16.73 10.67
C PRO A 29 2.74 17.23 9.24
N SER A 30 2.02 16.51 8.38
CA SER A 30 1.75 16.95 7.01
C SER A 30 0.81 18.16 7.07
N ALA A 31 1.25 19.30 6.52
CA ALA A 31 0.40 20.44 6.31
C ALA A 31 0.12 20.63 4.81
N SER A 32 -1.11 21.01 4.49
CA SER A 32 -1.51 21.41 3.14
C SER A 32 -1.55 22.93 3.04
N TYR A 33 -0.82 23.48 2.07
CA TYR A 33 -0.82 24.89 1.74
C TYR A 33 -1.52 25.09 0.40
N THR A 34 -2.19 26.23 0.26
CA THR A 34 -2.84 26.60 -0.99
C THR A 34 -2.31 27.95 -1.45
N GLU A 35 -2.02 28.04 -2.73
CA GLU A 35 -1.74 29.29 -3.40
C GLU A 35 -2.93 30.25 -3.31
N VAL A 36 -2.71 31.44 -2.75
CA VAL A 36 -3.74 32.49 -2.63
C VAL A 36 -3.50 33.67 -3.58
N ALA A 37 -2.31 33.72 -4.14
CA ALA A 37 -1.82 34.70 -5.12
C ALA A 37 -0.68 34.06 -5.92
N ASP A 38 -0.58 34.39 -7.20
CA ASP A 38 0.44 33.87 -8.13
C ASP A 38 1.84 33.78 -7.50
N ALA A 39 2.38 32.57 -7.45
CA ALA A 39 3.69 32.28 -6.88
C ALA A 39 4.78 32.78 -7.83
N ALA A 40 5.49 33.83 -7.43
CA ALA A 40 6.53 34.40 -8.28
C ALA A 40 7.55 33.34 -8.76
N ALA A 41 7.84 33.32 -10.06
CA ALA A 41 8.81 32.43 -10.71
C ALA A 41 10.29 32.73 -10.38
N THR A 42 10.58 33.13 -9.14
CA THR A 42 11.90 33.58 -8.67
C THR A 42 12.09 33.28 -7.18
N THR A 43 13.30 33.53 -6.67
CA THR A 43 13.61 33.42 -5.22
C THR A 43 12.81 34.36 -4.33
N SER A 44 12.08 35.33 -4.90
CA SER A 44 11.21 36.26 -4.16
C SER A 44 9.84 35.69 -3.79
N THR A 45 9.54 34.44 -4.15
CA THR A 45 8.28 33.76 -3.76
C THR A 45 7.97 33.91 -2.27
N ALA A 46 6.69 34.13 -1.96
CA ALA A 46 6.18 34.18 -0.61
C ALA A 46 5.93 32.79 0.00
N TYR A 47 5.84 31.75 -0.85
CA TYR A 47 5.47 30.41 -0.41
C TYR A 47 6.67 29.64 0.11
N THR A 48 6.46 28.93 1.22
CA THR A 48 7.46 28.06 1.84
C THR A 48 6.75 26.83 2.36
N ILE A 49 7.30 25.65 2.09
CA ILE A 49 6.86 24.38 2.64
C ILE A 49 8.00 23.69 3.39
N SER A 50 7.65 22.78 4.29
CA SER A 50 8.57 21.86 4.94
C SER A 50 8.55 20.49 4.26
N VAL A 51 9.54 19.66 4.57
CA VAL A 51 9.51 18.24 4.18
C VAL A 51 8.36 17.57 4.93
N GLY A 52 7.50 16.85 4.20
CA GLY A 52 6.24 16.27 4.71
C GLY A 52 4.99 17.03 4.24
N ASP A 53 5.13 18.27 3.77
CA ASP A 53 4.01 19.12 3.38
C ASP A 53 3.59 18.93 1.90
N GLN A 54 2.37 19.37 1.61
CA GLN A 54 1.82 19.52 0.27
C GLN A 54 1.51 20.99 -0.04
N PHE A 55 1.66 21.38 -1.29
CA PHE A 55 1.30 22.70 -1.83
C PHE A 55 0.40 22.54 -3.05
N SER A 56 -0.81 23.09 -2.99
CA SER A 56 -1.75 23.12 -4.12
C SER A 56 -1.73 24.51 -4.77
N GLY A 57 -1.57 24.54 -6.09
CA GLY A 57 -1.51 25.77 -6.88
C GLY A 57 -2.24 25.66 -8.21
N THR A 58 -2.17 26.72 -9.02
CA THR A 58 -2.76 26.74 -10.37
C THR A 58 -1.80 27.38 -11.36
N ILE A 59 -1.40 26.62 -12.38
CA ILE A 59 -0.66 27.13 -13.54
C ILE A 59 -1.61 28.05 -14.33
N SER A 60 -1.41 29.36 -14.21
CA SER A 60 -2.30 30.41 -14.71
C SER A 60 -2.10 30.73 -16.20
N SER A 61 -0.99 30.28 -16.79
CA SER A 61 -0.70 30.35 -18.21
C SER A 61 0.25 29.21 -18.62
N GLY A 62 0.31 28.84 -19.90
CA GLY A 62 1.21 27.76 -20.37
C GLY A 62 2.70 28.05 -20.22
N THR A 63 3.10 29.21 -19.70
CA THR A 63 4.49 29.57 -19.38
C THR A 63 4.69 29.84 -17.89
N ASP A 64 3.64 29.68 -17.09
CA ASP A 64 3.65 29.99 -15.68
C ASP A 64 4.52 29.01 -14.90
N GLN A 65 5.14 29.52 -13.84
CA GLN A 65 6.03 28.77 -12.97
C GLN A 65 5.87 29.24 -11.53
N ASP A 66 5.38 28.34 -10.70
CA ASP A 66 5.16 28.62 -9.30
C ASP A 66 6.33 28.14 -8.48
N TRP A 67 7.09 29.07 -7.92
CA TRP A 67 8.21 28.70 -7.06
C TRP A 67 7.77 28.59 -5.60
N VAL A 68 8.16 27.51 -4.95
CA VAL A 68 7.92 27.23 -3.54
C VAL A 68 9.25 27.00 -2.84
N ARG A 69 9.53 27.78 -1.79
CA ARG A 69 10.76 27.69 -1.01
C ARG A 69 10.74 26.44 -0.11
N ILE A 70 11.88 25.77 0.02
CA ILE A 70 12.07 24.65 0.95
C ILE A 70 13.48 24.67 1.53
N ASN A 71 13.66 24.22 2.77
CA ASN A 71 14.98 24.04 3.38
C ASN A 71 15.37 22.55 3.37
N LEU A 72 16.54 22.26 2.83
CA LEU A 72 17.09 20.91 2.73
C LEU A 72 18.32 20.76 3.64
N THR A 73 18.60 19.52 4.05
CA THR A 73 19.75 19.15 4.87
C THR A 73 20.76 18.34 4.05
N ALA A 74 22.03 18.72 4.10
CA ALA A 74 23.10 18.01 3.39
C ALA A 74 23.13 16.52 3.75
N GLY A 75 23.28 15.66 2.74
CA GLY A 75 23.34 14.20 2.88
C GLY A 75 21.98 13.51 2.97
N GLN A 76 20.88 14.25 3.13
CA GLN A 76 19.52 13.68 3.08
C GLN A 76 19.05 13.55 1.64
N THR A 77 18.43 12.41 1.31
CA THR A 77 17.72 12.19 0.05
C THR A 77 16.25 12.57 0.21
N TYR A 78 15.77 13.33 -0.76
CA TYR A 78 14.40 13.81 -0.86
C TYR A 78 13.75 13.31 -2.15
N VAL A 79 12.43 13.15 -2.10
CA VAL A 79 11.60 12.92 -3.27
C VAL A 79 10.57 14.04 -3.35
N PHE A 80 10.53 14.72 -4.50
CA PHE A 80 9.59 15.78 -4.79
C PHE A 80 8.67 15.31 -5.92
N THR A 81 7.37 15.44 -5.72
CA THR A 81 6.36 14.89 -6.64
C THR A 81 5.38 15.99 -7.02
N LEU A 82 5.05 16.09 -8.31
CA LEU A 82 4.16 17.10 -8.86
C LEU A 82 3.15 16.43 -9.79
N TRP A 83 1.86 16.62 -9.54
CA TRP A 83 0.76 16.06 -10.35
C TRP A 83 -0.40 17.02 -10.51
N GLY A 84 -1.19 16.83 -11.56
CA GLY A 84 -2.45 17.55 -11.75
C GLY A 84 -3.55 17.09 -10.81
N THR A 85 -4.49 17.98 -10.50
CA THR A 85 -5.64 17.66 -9.64
C THR A 85 -6.95 18.24 -10.17
N GLY A 86 -8.08 17.59 -9.87
CA GLY A 86 -9.42 18.07 -10.25
C GLY A 86 -9.96 17.49 -11.57
N GLY A 87 -9.30 16.48 -12.12
CA GLY A 87 -9.63 15.79 -13.36
C GLY A 87 -9.11 16.51 -14.61
N SER A 88 -9.13 15.83 -15.75
CA SER A 88 -8.57 16.32 -17.04
C SER A 88 -9.16 17.64 -17.58
N SER A 89 -10.20 18.19 -16.95
CA SER A 89 -10.80 19.49 -17.32
C SER A 89 -10.31 20.65 -16.46
N ALA A 90 -9.66 20.37 -15.32
CA ALA A 90 -9.18 21.36 -14.38
C ALA A 90 -7.72 21.20 -14.02
N GLY A 91 -7.20 19.97 -14.01
CA GLY A 91 -5.82 19.65 -13.67
C GLY A 91 -4.86 19.76 -14.85
N VAL A 92 -3.57 19.90 -14.54
CA VAL A 92 -2.47 19.79 -15.50
C VAL A 92 -2.21 18.30 -15.77
N ASP A 93 -2.23 17.87 -17.04
CA ASP A 93 -2.01 16.47 -17.40
C ASP A 93 -0.50 16.18 -17.62
N ASP A 94 0.28 17.19 -18.00
CA ASP A 94 1.72 17.08 -18.30
C ASP A 94 2.51 18.15 -17.53
N THR A 95 3.03 17.74 -16.38
CA THR A 95 3.69 18.63 -15.41
C THR A 95 5.19 18.71 -15.65
N ILE A 96 5.83 19.80 -15.23
CA ILE A 96 7.29 19.90 -15.19
C ILE A 96 7.72 20.38 -13.80
N LEU A 97 8.51 19.56 -13.11
CA LEU A 97 9.09 19.92 -11.83
C LEU A 97 10.57 20.29 -11.98
N ARG A 98 10.98 21.39 -11.34
CA ARG A 98 12.38 21.85 -11.34
C ARG A 98 12.83 22.14 -9.92
N LEU A 99 14.10 21.86 -9.63
CA LEU A 99 14.76 22.22 -8.38
C LEU A 99 15.81 23.30 -8.64
N TYR A 100 15.75 24.39 -7.89
CA TYR A 100 16.70 25.49 -7.94
C TYR A 100 17.45 25.65 -6.62
N ASN A 101 18.69 26.10 -6.67
CA ASN A 101 19.48 26.42 -5.49
C ASN A 101 19.12 27.78 -4.90
N SER A 102 19.75 28.16 -3.79
CA SER A 102 19.50 29.43 -3.08
C SER A 102 19.73 30.68 -3.94
N GLY A 103 20.56 30.59 -4.99
CA GLY A 103 20.83 31.67 -5.95
C GLY A 103 19.87 31.71 -7.14
N GLY A 104 18.88 30.82 -7.21
CA GLY A 104 17.94 30.71 -8.33
C GLY A 104 18.53 30.05 -9.58
N SER A 105 19.64 29.31 -9.46
CA SER A 105 20.19 28.51 -10.55
C SER A 105 19.60 27.10 -10.53
N LEU A 106 19.27 26.57 -11.70
CA LEU A 106 18.70 25.22 -11.85
C LEU A 106 19.71 24.16 -11.39
N VAL A 107 19.24 23.24 -10.54
CA VAL A 107 19.98 22.08 -10.06
C VAL A 107 19.64 20.86 -10.90
N THR A 108 18.36 20.54 -11.02
CA THR A 108 17.84 19.41 -11.80
C THR A 108 16.36 19.63 -12.13
N PHE A 109 15.81 18.82 -13.02
CA PHE A 109 14.39 18.83 -13.37
C PHE A 109 13.94 17.45 -13.84
N ASN A 110 12.63 17.24 -13.83
CA ASN A 110 11.95 16.12 -14.47
C ASN A 110 10.65 16.65 -15.09
N ASP A 111 10.28 16.13 -16.25
CA ASP A 111 9.02 16.46 -16.95
C ASP A 111 8.11 15.24 -17.14
N ASN A 112 8.60 14.02 -16.94
CA ASN A 112 7.80 12.80 -16.99
C ASN A 112 8.45 11.73 -16.11
N VAL A 113 7.65 11.09 -15.25
CA VAL A 113 8.10 9.97 -14.43
C VAL A 113 8.14 8.67 -15.25
N ASP A 114 7.14 8.44 -16.12
CA ASP A 114 7.03 7.20 -16.90
C ASP A 114 6.23 7.42 -18.20
N THR A 115 6.95 7.84 -19.24
CA THR A 115 6.36 8.00 -20.58
C THR A 115 5.88 6.68 -21.20
N ALA A 116 6.43 5.53 -20.80
CA ALA A 116 6.08 4.25 -21.40
C ALA A 116 4.69 3.78 -20.92
N ASN A 117 4.34 4.06 -19.67
CA ASN A 117 3.06 3.71 -19.08
C ASN A 117 2.07 4.89 -18.96
N GLY A 118 2.41 6.02 -19.61
CA GLY A 118 1.51 7.15 -19.77
C GLY A 118 1.47 8.13 -18.60
N ASN A 119 2.30 7.95 -17.58
CA ASN A 119 2.39 8.88 -16.46
C ASN A 119 3.32 10.06 -16.80
N LYS A 120 2.69 11.19 -17.12
CA LYS A 120 3.34 12.48 -17.46
C LYS A 120 3.44 13.44 -16.27
N PHE A 121 3.21 12.93 -15.07
CA PHE A 121 3.53 13.67 -13.88
C PHE A 121 5.03 13.66 -13.63
N SER A 122 5.49 14.57 -12.77
CA SER A 122 6.91 14.82 -12.57
C SER A 122 7.36 14.40 -11.17
N GLN A 123 8.54 13.78 -11.10
CA GLN A 123 9.17 13.40 -9.83
C GLN A 123 10.68 13.64 -9.87
N ILE A 124 11.23 14.21 -8.80
CA ILE A 124 12.66 14.43 -8.61
C ILE A 124 13.12 13.69 -7.35
N THR A 125 14.09 12.79 -7.50
CA THR A 125 14.87 12.26 -6.38
C THR A 125 16.20 13.01 -6.29
N TYR A 126 16.50 13.62 -5.13
CA TYR A 126 17.67 14.46 -4.94
C TYR A 126 18.31 14.29 -3.56
N THR A 127 19.60 13.97 -3.53
CA THR A 127 20.42 14.04 -2.30
C THR A 127 21.06 15.42 -2.20
N ALA A 128 20.70 16.18 -1.17
CA ALA A 128 21.21 17.53 -1.00
C ALA A 128 22.71 17.54 -0.70
N SER A 129 23.48 18.29 -1.51
CA SER A 129 24.93 18.43 -1.33
C SER A 129 25.32 19.47 -0.27
N SER A 130 24.37 20.33 0.11
CA SER A 130 24.55 21.38 1.13
C SER A 130 23.23 21.64 1.85
N SER A 131 23.32 22.03 3.12
CA SER A 131 22.14 22.45 3.89
C SER A 131 21.81 23.90 3.56
N GLY A 132 20.52 24.20 3.40
CA GLY A 132 20.06 25.56 3.15
C GLY A 132 18.81 25.62 2.31
N THR A 133 18.56 26.80 1.76
CA THR A 133 17.35 27.10 0.99
C THR A 133 17.46 26.64 -0.46
N PHE A 134 16.43 25.97 -0.92
CA PHE A 134 16.18 25.58 -2.31
C PHE A 134 14.78 26.05 -2.71
N TYR A 135 14.47 25.95 -4.01
CA TYR A 135 13.15 26.28 -4.54
C TYR A 135 12.70 25.18 -5.49
N LEU A 136 11.48 24.69 -5.28
CA LEU A 136 10.78 23.81 -6.21
C LEU A 136 9.94 24.70 -7.12
N SER A 137 10.00 24.47 -8.43
CA SER A 137 9.17 25.16 -9.39
C SER A 137 8.23 24.17 -10.05
N ALA A 138 6.93 24.37 -9.82
CA ALA A 138 5.88 23.71 -10.57
C ALA A 138 5.66 24.43 -11.89
N GLY A 139 5.34 23.67 -12.93
CA GLY A 139 5.04 24.16 -14.27
C GLY A 139 4.39 23.07 -15.12
N SER A 140 4.16 23.36 -16.40
CA SER A 140 3.55 22.44 -17.36
C SER A 140 4.22 22.52 -18.73
N THR A 141 3.86 21.62 -19.66
CA THR A 141 4.29 21.66 -21.06
C THR A 141 3.41 22.57 -21.95
N GLY A 142 2.93 23.70 -21.40
CA GLY A 142 2.05 24.64 -22.12
C GLY A 142 0.58 24.58 -21.70
N GLU A 143 0.27 23.80 -20.68
CA GLU A 143 -1.07 23.60 -20.14
C GLU A 143 -1.37 24.59 -19.00
N GLN A 144 -2.66 24.77 -18.71
CA GLN A 144 -3.13 25.52 -17.54
C GLN A 144 -3.96 24.56 -16.68
N GLY A 145 -3.90 24.73 -15.37
CA GLY A 145 -4.68 23.89 -14.48
C GLY A 145 -4.15 23.82 -13.06
N SER A 146 -4.91 23.12 -12.22
CA SER A 146 -4.57 22.87 -10.83
C SER A 146 -3.55 21.74 -10.72
N TYR A 147 -2.67 21.86 -9.73
CA TYR A 147 -1.69 20.83 -9.39
C TYR A 147 -1.50 20.74 -7.89
N THR A 148 -0.89 19.64 -7.45
CA THR A 148 -0.32 19.51 -6.11
C THR A 148 1.15 19.13 -6.19
N LEU A 149 1.96 19.77 -5.35
CA LEU A 149 3.39 19.52 -5.13
C LEU A 149 3.57 18.92 -3.73
N GLN A 150 4.25 17.79 -3.63
CA GLN A 150 4.60 17.14 -2.36
C GLN A 150 6.11 17.09 -2.18
N ALA A 151 6.57 17.34 -0.95
CA ALA A 151 7.96 17.13 -0.56
C ALA A 151 8.06 16.01 0.49
N ALA A 152 8.90 15.01 0.23
CA ALA A 152 9.14 13.88 1.12
C ALA A 152 10.64 13.59 1.26
N THR A 153 11.02 12.84 2.31
CA THR A 153 12.28 12.09 2.27
C THR A 153 12.08 10.84 1.39
N ASN A 154 13.14 10.08 1.12
CA ASN A 154 13.01 8.77 0.49
C ASN A 154 12.59 7.64 1.46
N VAL A 155 11.97 7.99 2.59
CA VAL A 155 11.27 7.05 3.48
C VAL A 155 9.87 7.62 3.66
N TYR A 156 8.89 6.99 3.03
CA TYR A 156 7.54 7.55 2.95
C TYR A 156 6.75 7.28 4.22
N THR A 157 5.95 8.26 4.61
CA THR A 157 4.83 8.06 5.53
C THR A 157 3.70 7.29 4.84
N LEU A 158 2.77 6.74 5.61
CA LEU A 158 1.58 6.07 5.07
C LEU A 158 0.82 6.95 4.06
N ASP A 159 0.60 8.22 4.36
CA ASP A 159 -0.13 9.15 3.48
C ASP A 159 0.58 9.40 2.15
N GLN A 160 1.92 9.42 2.17
CA GLN A 160 2.72 9.61 0.97
C GLN A 160 2.70 8.37 0.08
N VAL A 161 2.64 7.16 0.68
CA VAL A 161 2.38 5.93 -0.06
C VAL A 161 0.97 5.95 -0.64
N VAL A 162 -0.04 6.33 0.15
CA VAL A 162 -1.43 6.44 -0.35
C VAL A 162 -1.49 7.38 -1.56
N THR A 163 -0.92 8.58 -1.47
CA THR A 163 -0.83 9.54 -2.60
C THR A 163 -0.19 8.90 -3.84
N GLN A 164 0.86 8.08 -3.66
CA GLN A 164 1.48 7.34 -4.77
C GLN A 164 0.50 6.34 -5.40
N LEU A 165 -0.25 5.59 -4.59
CA LEU A 165 -1.21 4.57 -5.06
C LEU A 165 -2.45 5.19 -5.74
N THR A 166 -2.95 6.34 -5.26
CA THR A 166 -4.26 6.87 -5.66
C THR A 166 -4.21 8.10 -6.56
N ASP A 167 -3.29 9.03 -6.32
CA ASP A 167 -3.31 10.37 -6.94
C ASP A 167 -2.21 10.53 -8.00
N PHE A 168 -1.02 10.01 -7.74
CA PHE A 168 0.14 10.21 -8.61
C PHE A 168 0.35 9.07 -9.60
N GLY A 169 0.31 7.81 -9.15
CA GLY A 169 0.83 6.68 -9.91
C GLY A 169 0.18 6.45 -11.27
N TRP A 170 -1.14 6.68 -11.36
CA TRP A 170 -1.88 6.52 -12.61
C TRP A 170 -1.57 7.59 -13.67
N GLY A 171 -0.97 8.73 -13.30
CA GLY A 171 -0.73 9.81 -14.25
C GLY A 171 -2.00 10.51 -14.73
N ILE A 172 -3.04 10.55 -13.89
CA ILE A 172 -4.35 11.11 -14.22
C ILE A 172 -4.72 12.10 -13.13
N ALA A 173 -5.22 13.28 -13.51
CA ALA A 173 -5.53 14.35 -12.56
C ALA A 173 -6.75 14.07 -11.64
N ALA A 174 -7.26 12.84 -11.61
CA ALA A 174 -8.36 12.39 -10.75
C ALA A 174 -8.08 10.95 -10.26
N PRO A 175 -8.26 10.67 -8.96
CA PRO A 175 -8.13 9.31 -8.43
C PRO A 175 -9.08 8.33 -9.09
N ILE A 176 -8.59 7.14 -9.43
CA ILE A 176 -9.36 6.13 -10.16
C ILE A 176 -10.19 5.29 -9.18
N HIS A 177 -11.50 5.15 -9.42
CA HIS A 177 -12.40 4.44 -8.51
C HIS A 177 -13.70 3.95 -9.17
N HIS A 178 -14.42 2.99 -8.58
CA HIS A 178 -15.71 2.49 -9.11
C HIS A 178 -16.92 3.42 -8.91
N GLY A 179 -16.79 4.47 -8.12
CA GLY A 179 -17.88 5.42 -7.84
C GLY A 179 -18.97 4.80 -6.96
N VAL A 180 -18.57 3.81 -6.17
CA VAL A 180 -19.35 3.24 -5.07
C VAL A 180 -18.78 3.75 -3.76
N THR A 181 -19.48 3.51 -2.66
CA THR A 181 -19.00 3.85 -1.32
C THR A 181 -19.15 2.64 -0.39
N THR A 182 -18.55 2.72 0.79
CA THR A 182 -18.67 1.70 1.84
C THR A 182 -20.13 1.31 2.11
N GLY A 183 -20.40 0.01 2.25
CA GLY A 183 -21.75 -0.54 2.37
C GLY A 183 -22.49 -0.69 1.02
N GLY A 184 -21.90 -0.19 -0.07
CA GLY A 184 -22.38 -0.42 -1.42
C GLY A 184 -22.08 -1.81 -1.95
N SER A 185 -22.50 -2.07 -3.19
CA SER A 185 -22.25 -3.35 -3.87
C SER A 185 -21.84 -3.13 -5.32
N MET A 186 -21.00 -4.01 -5.85
CA MET A 186 -20.68 -4.05 -7.28
C MET A 186 -20.66 -5.48 -7.82
N THR A 187 -20.85 -5.64 -9.13
CA THR A 187 -20.90 -6.95 -9.77
C THR A 187 -19.55 -7.41 -10.28
N VAL A 188 -19.24 -8.68 -10.09
CA VAL A 188 -18.04 -9.33 -10.63
C VAL A 188 -18.44 -10.54 -11.47
N ASN A 189 -17.72 -10.82 -12.54
CA ASN A 189 -17.93 -12.03 -13.33
C ASN A 189 -16.67 -12.90 -13.32
N ILE A 190 -16.75 -14.01 -12.58
CA ILE A 190 -15.67 -15.00 -12.47
C ILE A 190 -15.89 -16.27 -13.28
N THR A 191 -16.90 -16.27 -14.16
CA THR A 191 -17.22 -17.45 -14.98
C THR A 191 -16.15 -17.75 -16.05
N GLY A 192 -15.26 -16.80 -16.32
CA GLY A 192 -14.09 -16.97 -17.20
C GLY A 192 -12.89 -17.65 -16.53
N LEU A 193 -12.97 -17.95 -15.23
CA LEU A 193 -11.89 -18.61 -14.47
C LEU A 193 -12.12 -20.13 -14.36
N THR A 194 -11.03 -20.88 -14.26
CA THR A 194 -11.01 -22.26 -13.78
C THR A 194 -11.51 -22.36 -12.33
N ALA A 195 -11.86 -23.56 -11.87
CA ALA A 195 -12.34 -23.75 -10.49
C ALA A 195 -11.33 -23.29 -9.42
N ALA A 196 -10.03 -23.48 -9.67
CA ALA A 196 -8.97 -23.00 -8.78
C ALA A 196 -8.89 -21.46 -8.80
N GLY A 197 -8.90 -20.84 -9.98
CA GLY A 197 -8.93 -19.38 -10.12
C GLY A 197 -10.15 -18.75 -9.45
N GLN A 198 -11.34 -19.35 -9.61
CA GLN A 198 -12.55 -18.89 -8.92
C GLN A 198 -12.41 -18.92 -7.39
N GLN A 199 -11.77 -19.95 -6.84
CA GLN A 199 -11.60 -20.05 -5.39
C GLN A 199 -10.61 -18.99 -4.86
N LEU A 200 -9.48 -18.79 -5.55
CA LEU A 200 -8.52 -17.74 -5.22
C LEU A 200 -9.16 -16.34 -5.32
N ALA A 201 -9.89 -16.08 -6.41
CA ALA A 201 -10.62 -14.82 -6.61
C ALA A 201 -11.64 -14.57 -5.50
N ARG A 202 -12.39 -15.59 -5.05
CA ARG A 202 -13.36 -15.43 -3.95
C ARG A 202 -12.70 -15.04 -2.63
N TRP A 203 -11.59 -15.69 -2.25
CA TRP A 203 -10.85 -15.31 -1.04
C TRP A 203 -10.30 -13.88 -1.15
N ALA A 204 -9.78 -13.48 -2.31
CA ALA A 204 -9.24 -12.14 -2.51
C ALA A 204 -10.35 -11.07 -2.52
N LEU A 205 -11.50 -11.36 -3.15
CA LEU A 205 -12.69 -10.50 -3.10
C LEU A 205 -13.23 -10.38 -1.67
N GLU A 206 -13.20 -11.44 -0.87
CA GLU A 206 -13.57 -11.39 0.55
C GLU A 206 -12.61 -10.46 1.32
N ALA A 207 -11.31 -10.57 1.10
CA ALA A 207 -10.31 -9.69 1.72
C ALA A 207 -10.55 -8.21 1.36
N TRP A 208 -10.81 -7.92 0.09
CA TRP A 208 -11.16 -6.56 -0.35
C TRP A 208 -12.53 -6.11 0.13
N SER A 209 -13.50 -7.01 0.27
CA SER A 209 -14.79 -6.70 0.90
C SER A 209 -14.61 -6.27 2.35
N ASN A 210 -13.73 -6.96 3.10
CA ASN A 210 -13.40 -6.56 4.46
C ASN A 210 -12.71 -5.19 4.49
N ALA A 211 -11.76 -4.93 3.59
CA ALA A 211 -11.03 -3.65 3.55
C ALA A 211 -11.90 -2.44 3.15
N THR A 212 -12.81 -2.63 2.20
CA THR A 212 -13.61 -1.55 1.59
C THR A 212 -15.01 -1.42 2.18
N GLY A 213 -15.53 -2.49 2.79
CA GLY A 213 -16.94 -2.68 3.09
C GLY A 213 -17.86 -2.74 1.86
N ILE A 214 -17.31 -2.92 0.64
CA ILE A 214 -18.09 -3.12 -0.58
C ILE A 214 -18.44 -4.61 -0.72
N THR A 215 -19.70 -4.91 -1.04
CA THR A 215 -20.12 -6.28 -1.36
C THR A 215 -19.86 -6.60 -2.84
N PHE A 216 -18.98 -7.55 -3.14
CA PHE A 216 -18.80 -8.07 -4.50
C PHE A 216 -19.82 -9.17 -4.79
N SER A 217 -20.67 -8.96 -5.78
CA SER A 217 -21.76 -9.88 -6.16
C SER A 217 -21.44 -10.59 -7.47
N GLU A 218 -21.25 -11.91 -7.41
CA GLU A 218 -21.00 -12.73 -8.60
C GLU A 218 -22.19 -12.69 -9.58
N THR A 219 -21.88 -12.57 -10.87
CA THR A 219 -22.85 -12.63 -11.97
C THR A 219 -22.22 -13.28 -13.20
N ALA A 220 -23.04 -13.85 -14.08
CA ALA A 220 -22.61 -14.34 -15.39
C ALA A 220 -22.68 -13.25 -16.48
N SER A 221 -23.13 -12.04 -16.14
CA SER A 221 -23.24 -10.92 -17.09
C SER A 221 -21.87 -10.47 -17.58
N THR A 222 -21.72 -10.26 -18.88
CA THR A 222 -20.53 -9.63 -19.48
C THR A 222 -20.47 -8.11 -19.26
N ALA A 223 -21.50 -7.54 -18.62
CA ALA A 223 -21.55 -6.15 -18.18
C ALA A 223 -21.26 -6.00 -16.67
N ALA A 224 -20.61 -7.01 -16.05
CA ALA A 224 -20.12 -6.87 -14.68
C ALA A 224 -19.10 -5.72 -14.59
N LYS A 225 -18.99 -5.11 -13.40
CA LYS A 225 -18.04 -4.02 -13.17
C LYS A 225 -16.58 -4.48 -13.31
N ILE A 226 -16.31 -5.71 -12.85
CA ILE A 226 -15.01 -6.36 -13.00
C ILE A 226 -15.20 -7.71 -13.69
N MET A 227 -14.50 -7.91 -14.80
CA MET A 227 -14.46 -9.18 -15.53
C MET A 227 -13.18 -9.95 -15.19
N PHE A 228 -13.31 -11.22 -14.85
CA PHE A 228 -12.17 -12.08 -14.53
C PHE A 228 -11.96 -13.14 -15.61
N TYR A 229 -10.70 -13.35 -15.98
CA TYR A 229 -10.29 -14.29 -17.01
C TYR A 229 -9.07 -15.10 -16.57
N ASP A 230 -9.03 -16.36 -17.01
CA ASP A 230 -7.78 -17.08 -17.18
C ASP A 230 -7.35 -16.96 -18.65
N ASP A 231 -6.04 -16.87 -18.89
CA ASP A 231 -5.43 -16.95 -20.22
C ASP A 231 -5.98 -15.93 -21.25
N LEU A 232 -6.33 -14.71 -20.81
CA LEU A 232 -6.83 -13.67 -21.69
C LEU A 232 -5.84 -13.42 -22.84
N ASN A 233 -6.36 -13.37 -24.07
CA ASN A 233 -5.58 -13.31 -25.32
C ASN A 233 -4.64 -14.52 -25.57
N GLY A 234 -4.84 -15.63 -24.86
CA GLY A 234 -4.06 -16.86 -25.00
C GLY A 234 -2.72 -16.85 -24.26
N ASP A 235 -2.45 -15.83 -23.43
CA ASP A 235 -1.23 -15.79 -22.61
C ASP A 235 -1.45 -16.49 -21.27
N ILE A 236 -0.98 -17.73 -21.20
CA ILE A 236 -1.14 -18.58 -20.02
C ILE A 236 -0.23 -18.21 -18.85
N ASN A 237 0.75 -17.31 -19.04
CA ASN A 237 1.71 -16.91 -18.02
C ASN A 237 1.49 -15.49 -17.50
N ALA A 238 0.55 -14.74 -18.07
CA ALA A 238 0.35 -13.34 -17.69
C ALA A 238 -0.56 -13.20 -16.47
N ALA A 239 -0.19 -12.28 -15.58
CA ALA A 239 -1.05 -11.72 -14.56
C ALA A 239 -1.09 -10.20 -14.74
N TYR A 240 -2.30 -9.63 -14.79
CA TYR A 240 -2.52 -8.19 -14.86
C TYR A 240 -3.99 -7.86 -14.57
N GLY A 241 -4.22 -6.67 -14.02
CA GLY A 241 -5.52 -6.14 -13.69
C GLY A 241 -5.54 -4.63 -13.79
N GLY A 242 -6.73 -4.05 -13.77
CA GLY A 242 -6.87 -2.60 -13.80
C GLY A 242 -8.12 -2.07 -14.51
N PRO A 243 -8.27 -0.74 -14.54
CA PRO A 243 -9.35 -0.09 -15.26
C PRO A 243 -9.16 -0.25 -16.77
N ASN A 244 -10.14 -0.85 -17.44
CA ASN A 244 -10.16 -0.92 -18.91
C ASN A 244 -10.77 0.35 -19.53
N SER A 245 -11.65 1.03 -18.79
CA SER A 245 -12.24 2.30 -19.20
C SER A 245 -12.69 3.10 -17.97
N TYR A 246 -12.43 4.40 -17.99
CA TYR A 246 -12.80 5.35 -16.93
C TYR A 246 -13.10 6.73 -17.51
N ASN A 247 -13.74 7.60 -16.71
CA ASN A 247 -13.92 9.01 -17.05
C ASN A 247 -12.72 9.83 -16.53
N PRO A 248 -11.91 10.47 -17.39
CA PRO A 248 -10.69 11.17 -16.97
C PRO A 248 -10.96 12.46 -16.15
N ASN A 249 -12.20 12.96 -16.15
CA ASN A 249 -12.56 14.11 -15.31
C ASN A 249 -12.92 13.72 -13.88
N THR A 250 -13.42 12.50 -13.67
CA THR A 250 -13.94 12.07 -12.36
C THR A 250 -13.26 10.82 -11.82
N GLY A 251 -12.37 10.20 -12.59
CA GLY A 251 -11.74 8.92 -12.27
C GLY A 251 -12.67 7.70 -12.23
N VAL A 252 -13.97 7.88 -12.51
CA VAL A 252 -14.97 6.82 -12.34
C VAL A 252 -14.77 5.72 -13.39
N ILE A 253 -14.49 4.52 -12.92
CA ILE A 253 -14.35 3.29 -13.71
C ILE A 253 -15.71 2.90 -14.29
N SER A 254 -15.72 2.75 -15.62
CA SER A 254 -16.84 2.18 -16.36
C SER A 254 -16.73 0.66 -16.47
N SER A 255 -15.51 0.14 -16.64
CA SER A 255 -15.20 -1.30 -16.61
C SER A 255 -13.75 -1.55 -16.21
N ALA A 256 -13.53 -2.64 -15.49
CA ALA A 256 -12.21 -3.15 -15.12
C ALA A 256 -12.10 -4.65 -15.43
N LEU A 257 -10.88 -5.17 -15.44
CA LEU A 257 -10.62 -6.59 -15.58
C LEU A 257 -9.53 -7.07 -14.65
N VAL A 258 -9.50 -8.38 -14.43
CA VAL A 258 -8.40 -9.12 -13.81
C VAL A 258 -8.13 -10.36 -14.67
N ASN A 259 -6.88 -10.57 -15.05
CA ASN A 259 -6.42 -11.76 -15.75
C ASN A 259 -5.32 -12.44 -14.94
N VAL A 260 -5.43 -13.74 -14.72
CA VAL A 260 -4.36 -14.56 -14.14
C VAL A 260 -4.26 -15.86 -14.93
N GLY A 261 -3.12 -16.09 -15.59
CA GLY A 261 -2.92 -17.25 -16.45
C GLY A 261 -2.90 -18.59 -15.71
N THR A 262 -3.35 -19.66 -16.36
CA THR A 262 -3.40 -21.01 -15.80
C THR A 262 -2.02 -21.58 -15.49
N SER A 263 -0.99 -21.24 -16.28
CA SER A 263 0.41 -21.63 -16.01
C SER A 263 0.98 -20.87 -14.81
N TRP A 264 0.56 -19.61 -14.61
CA TRP A 264 0.88 -18.84 -13.42
C TRP A 264 0.32 -19.55 -12.18
N ILE A 265 -0.97 -19.86 -12.18
CA ILE A 265 -1.64 -20.56 -11.08
C ILE A 265 -0.97 -21.93 -10.80
N ALA A 266 -0.64 -22.68 -11.85
CA ALA A 266 0.03 -23.97 -11.71
C ALA A 266 1.44 -23.85 -11.10
N SER A 267 2.16 -22.76 -11.39
CA SER A 267 3.52 -22.52 -10.90
C SER A 267 3.52 -22.02 -9.46
N TYR A 268 2.56 -21.15 -9.12
CA TYR A 268 2.56 -20.37 -7.89
C TYR A 268 1.56 -20.84 -6.85
N GLY A 269 0.82 -21.90 -7.13
CA GLY A 269 -0.04 -22.60 -6.17
C GLY A 269 -1.49 -22.11 -6.17
N THR A 270 -2.34 -22.81 -5.41
CA THR A 270 -3.80 -22.60 -5.37
C THR A 270 -4.35 -22.44 -3.96
N THR A 271 -3.48 -22.33 -2.96
CA THR A 271 -3.85 -22.22 -1.55
C THR A 271 -3.84 -20.76 -1.07
N ILE A 272 -4.47 -20.50 0.07
CA ILE A 272 -4.18 -19.30 0.85
C ILE A 272 -2.69 -19.32 1.21
N GLY A 273 -2.04 -18.15 1.19
CA GLY A 273 -0.58 -18.03 1.36
C GLY A 273 0.24 -18.51 0.16
N SER A 274 -0.39 -18.77 -0.99
CA SER A 274 0.32 -18.99 -2.26
C SER A 274 0.56 -17.67 -2.99
N TYR A 275 1.59 -17.60 -3.85
CA TYR A 275 1.87 -16.38 -4.60
C TYR A 275 0.74 -16.05 -5.60
N SER A 276 0.03 -17.06 -6.12
CA SER A 276 -1.19 -16.83 -6.91
C SER A 276 -2.28 -16.12 -6.10
N PHE A 277 -2.41 -16.40 -4.80
CA PHE A 277 -3.37 -15.69 -3.94
C PHE A 277 -2.99 -14.22 -3.78
N LEU A 278 -1.70 -13.93 -3.51
CA LEU A 278 -1.17 -12.57 -3.49
C LEU A 278 -1.39 -11.86 -4.84
N THR A 279 -1.22 -12.58 -5.96
CA THR A 279 -1.51 -12.04 -7.30
C THR A 279 -2.97 -11.61 -7.41
N TYR A 280 -3.94 -12.44 -6.99
CA TYR A 280 -5.34 -12.00 -7.02
C TYR A 280 -5.61 -10.81 -6.08
N LEU A 281 -4.97 -10.73 -4.91
CA LEU A 281 -5.07 -9.53 -4.06
C LEU A 281 -4.56 -8.28 -4.82
N HIS A 282 -3.39 -8.38 -5.43
CA HIS A 282 -2.73 -7.32 -6.20
C HIS A 282 -3.56 -6.86 -7.40
N GLU A 283 -3.96 -7.78 -8.28
CA GLU A 283 -4.68 -7.42 -9.51
C GLU A 283 -6.09 -6.87 -9.23
N ILE A 284 -6.73 -7.32 -8.15
CA ILE A 284 -7.98 -6.73 -7.70
C ILE A 284 -7.74 -5.32 -7.14
N GLY A 285 -6.61 -5.07 -6.45
CA GLY A 285 -6.18 -3.72 -6.05
C GLY A 285 -6.11 -2.77 -7.25
N HIS A 286 -5.47 -3.19 -8.35
CA HIS A 286 -5.51 -2.43 -9.60
C HIS A 286 -6.92 -2.25 -10.15
N ALA A 287 -7.74 -3.29 -10.19
CA ALA A 287 -9.12 -3.20 -10.65
C ALA A 287 -9.97 -2.26 -9.77
N LEU A 288 -9.58 -2.04 -8.52
CA LEU A 288 -10.15 -1.07 -7.58
C LEU A 288 -9.51 0.33 -7.68
N GLY A 289 -8.51 0.53 -8.52
CA GLY A 289 -7.91 1.84 -8.76
C GLY A 289 -6.66 2.15 -7.96
N LEU A 290 -6.00 1.15 -7.37
CA LEU A 290 -4.67 1.33 -6.76
C LEU A 290 -3.57 1.13 -7.82
N TYR A 291 -2.63 2.06 -7.91
CA TYR A 291 -1.42 1.90 -8.72
C TYR A 291 -0.35 1.10 -7.95
N HIS A 292 0.77 0.79 -8.59
CA HIS A 292 1.94 0.28 -7.89
C HIS A 292 2.53 1.32 -6.91
N ALA A 293 3.30 0.85 -5.93
CA ALA A 293 4.02 1.69 -4.99
C ALA A 293 5.18 2.50 -5.63
N GLY A 294 5.49 2.29 -6.90
CA GLY A 294 6.43 3.10 -7.68
C GLY A 294 6.13 3.04 -9.17
N ALA A 295 6.88 3.81 -9.96
CA ALA A 295 6.74 3.88 -11.42
C ALA A 295 7.47 2.71 -12.11
N TYR A 296 7.11 1.47 -11.75
CA TYR A 296 7.61 0.24 -12.35
C TYR A 296 6.44 -0.63 -12.80
N ASN A 297 6.66 -1.45 -13.83
CA ASN A 297 5.65 -2.35 -14.39
C ASN A 297 6.27 -3.63 -14.92
N GLY A 298 5.62 -4.77 -14.66
CA GLY A 298 6.01 -6.10 -15.15
C GLY A 298 7.18 -6.75 -14.39
N THR A 299 8.32 -6.06 -14.28
CA THR A 299 9.45 -6.47 -13.44
C THR A 299 10.07 -5.26 -12.77
N GLY A 300 10.58 -5.41 -11.55
CA GLY A 300 11.31 -4.35 -10.85
C GLY A 300 12.43 -4.93 -9.99
N SER A 301 13.45 -4.12 -9.74
CA SER A 301 14.50 -4.38 -8.77
C SER A 301 14.50 -3.27 -7.72
N PHE A 302 14.47 -3.65 -6.44
CA PHE A 302 14.43 -2.70 -5.34
C PHE A 302 15.57 -1.67 -5.41
N ALA A 303 16.77 -2.10 -5.83
CA ALA A 303 17.94 -1.24 -5.88
C ALA A 303 17.87 -0.14 -6.96
N THR A 304 17.05 -0.32 -8.00
CA THR A 304 16.99 0.60 -9.15
C THR A 304 15.64 1.26 -9.34
N ASP A 305 14.56 0.55 -9.02
CA ASP A 305 13.19 0.93 -9.38
C ASP A 305 12.38 1.43 -8.17
N ALA A 306 12.79 1.12 -6.93
CA ALA A 306 12.09 1.63 -5.75
C ALA A 306 12.32 3.14 -5.60
N THR A 307 11.22 3.90 -5.58
CA THR A 307 11.25 5.35 -5.37
C THR A 307 11.57 5.72 -3.92
N PHE A 308 11.11 4.90 -2.97
CA PHE A 308 11.31 5.09 -1.54
C PHE A 308 11.69 3.77 -0.86
N LEU A 309 12.38 3.88 0.27
CA LEU A 309 13.08 2.75 0.88
C LEU A 309 12.14 1.75 1.57
N ASN A 310 10.98 2.19 2.05
CA ASN A 310 9.97 1.33 2.67
C ASN A 310 8.87 0.86 1.69
N ASP A 311 9.20 0.79 0.39
CA ASP A 311 8.38 0.14 -0.64
C ASP A 311 8.52 -1.38 -0.51
N SER A 312 7.54 -2.03 0.13
CA SER A 312 7.59 -3.46 0.41
C SER A 312 6.21 -4.07 0.61
N TYR A 313 6.12 -5.41 0.58
CA TYR A 313 4.91 -6.17 0.95
C TYR A 313 4.39 -5.88 2.36
N GLN A 314 5.21 -5.36 3.29
CA GLN A 314 4.76 -4.94 4.61
C GLN A 314 3.90 -3.66 4.53
N MET A 315 4.21 -2.78 3.57
CA MET A 315 3.51 -1.53 3.36
C MET A 315 2.26 -1.71 2.49
N THR A 316 2.38 -2.43 1.37
CA THR A 316 1.30 -2.58 0.38
C THR A 316 1.49 -3.84 -0.46
N VAL A 317 0.39 -4.54 -0.77
CA VAL A 317 0.40 -5.65 -1.74
C VAL A 317 0.68 -5.17 -3.17
N MET A 318 0.62 -3.85 -3.44
CA MET A 318 0.94 -3.24 -4.73
C MET A 318 2.44 -3.03 -4.95
N SER A 319 3.26 -3.32 -3.93
CA SER A 319 4.72 -3.38 -4.09
C SER A 319 5.13 -4.60 -4.93
N TYR A 320 6.30 -4.54 -5.55
CA TYR A 320 6.94 -5.73 -6.17
C TYR A 320 7.99 -6.37 -5.25
N PHE A 321 8.27 -5.75 -4.10
CA PHE A 321 9.42 -6.11 -3.28
C PHE A 321 8.96 -6.85 -2.02
N ASP A 322 9.28 -8.14 -1.96
CA ASP A 322 9.14 -8.94 -0.75
C ASP A 322 10.17 -8.51 0.32
N MET A 323 10.16 -9.19 1.48
CA MET A 323 11.04 -8.84 2.60
C MET A 323 12.51 -9.25 2.36
N ILE A 324 12.80 -10.06 1.33
CA ILE A 324 14.16 -10.43 0.94
C ILE A 324 14.74 -9.42 -0.04
N ASP A 325 13.94 -8.97 -1.00
CA ASP A 325 14.31 -7.96 -1.99
C ASP A 325 14.42 -6.56 -1.36
N ASN A 326 13.51 -6.19 -0.45
CA ASN A 326 13.60 -4.94 0.28
C ASN A 326 14.66 -5.02 1.39
N THR A 327 15.84 -4.47 1.11
CA THR A 327 16.96 -4.47 2.07
C THR A 327 16.88 -3.41 3.17
N PHE A 328 15.85 -2.56 3.18
CA PHE A 328 15.68 -1.49 4.16
C PHE A 328 14.74 -1.89 5.30
N VAL A 329 13.65 -2.58 4.99
CA VAL A 329 12.67 -3.07 5.97
C VAL A 329 13.11 -4.45 6.44
N ALA A 330 13.46 -4.57 7.71
CA ALA A 330 13.74 -5.89 8.29
C ALA A 330 12.43 -6.66 8.50
N GLY A 331 12.32 -7.83 7.89
CA GLY A 331 11.16 -8.72 8.01
C GLY A 331 11.50 -10.16 7.64
N SER A 332 10.66 -11.09 8.07
CA SER A 332 10.68 -12.47 7.57
C SER A 332 10.05 -12.54 6.18
N ASP A 333 10.49 -13.50 5.35
CA ASP A 333 9.91 -13.69 4.02
C ASP A 333 8.53 -14.35 4.12
N TYR A 334 7.49 -13.53 4.19
CA TYR A 334 6.09 -13.96 4.25
C TYR A 334 5.31 -13.44 3.04
N LEU A 335 4.22 -14.12 2.71
CA LEU A 335 3.26 -13.63 1.72
C LEU A 335 2.07 -12.95 2.42
N PRO A 336 1.75 -11.69 2.08
CA PRO A 336 0.52 -11.06 2.55
C PRO A 336 -0.70 -11.89 2.17
N ILE A 337 -1.60 -12.07 3.12
CA ILE A 337 -2.91 -12.71 2.88
C ILE A 337 -4.08 -11.75 3.09
N THR A 338 -3.81 -10.46 3.32
CA THR A 338 -4.80 -9.38 3.38
C THR A 338 -4.29 -8.20 2.53
N PRO A 339 -5.14 -7.24 2.14
CA PRO A 339 -4.67 -5.88 1.89
C PRO A 339 -3.82 -5.40 3.07
N MET A 340 -2.71 -4.75 2.77
CA MET A 340 -1.74 -4.28 3.76
C MET A 340 -1.99 -2.81 4.12
N LEU A 341 -1.17 -2.25 5.01
CA LEU A 341 -1.41 -0.96 5.66
C LEU A 341 -1.82 0.17 4.70
N ALA A 342 -1.07 0.39 3.63
CA ALA A 342 -1.34 1.43 2.65
C ALA A 342 -2.48 1.07 1.70
N ASP A 343 -2.75 -0.21 1.46
CA ASP A 343 -3.88 -0.64 0.65
C ASP A 343 -5.20 -0.28 1.33
N ILE A 344 -5.30 -0.57 2.64
CA ILE A 344 -6.48 -0.28 3.46
C ILE A 344 -6.70 1.24 3.56
N ALA A 345 -5.63 2.01 3.80
CA ALA A 345 -5.73 3.46 3.85
C ALA A 345 -6.14 4.06 2.49
N ALA A 346 -5.57 3.57 1.39
CA ALA A 346 -5.88 4.05 0.04
C ALA A 346 -7.34 3.76 -0.36
N VAL A 347 -7.85 2.55 -0.08
CA VAL A 347 -9.26 2.28 -0.38
C VAL A 347 -10.22 3.01 0.54
N ALA A 348 -9.81 3.35 1.76
CA ALA A 348 -10.60 4.23 2.63
C ALA A 348 -10.72 5.65 2.03
N ASP A 349 -9.67 6.17 1.38
CA ASP A 349 -9.71 7.46 0.68
C ASP A 349 -10.57 7.41 -0.60
N LEU A 350 -10.52 6.30 -1.35
CA LEU A 350 -11.31 6.15 -2.58
C LEU A 350 -12.79 5.83 -2.33
N TYR A 351 -13.12 5.07 -1.29
CA TYR A 351 -14.44 4.47 -1.11
C TYR A 351 -15.14 4.86 0.22
N GLY A 352 -14.41 5.46 1.16
CA GLY A 352 -14.91 5.90 2.46
C GLY A 352 -14.33 5.12 3.64
N THR A 353 -14.31 5.78 4.81
CA THR A 353 -13.62 5.34 6.04
C THR A 353 -14.47 4.51 6.99
N THR A 354 -15.77 4.34 6.75
CA THR A 354 -16.68 3.63 7.66
C THR A 354 -16.69 2.13 7.38
N VAL A 355 -15.53 1.50 7.45
CA VAL A 355 -15.42 0.06 7.23
C VAL A 355 -16.14 -0.62 8.39
N SER A 356 -17.22 -1.37 8.13
CA SER A 356 -17.93 -2.14 9.17
C SER A 356 -17.27 -3.49 9.46
N ALA A 357 -15.98 -3.62 9.11
CA ALA A 357 -15.21 -4.83 9.33
C ALA A 357 -15.12 -5.08 10.83
N TYR A 358 -15.63 -6.24 11.24
CA TYR A 358 -15.48 -6.75 12.60
C TYR A 358 -16.03 -5.84 13.73
N SER A 359 -17.08 -5.04 13.47
CA SER A 359 -17.66 -4.02 14.40
C SER A 359 -18.18 -4.44 15.80
N GLY A 360 -17.94 -5.67 16.24
CA GLY A 360 -18.21 -6.11 17.61
C GLY A 360 -16.98 -6.85 18.16
N ASP A 361 -17.04 -7.31 19.42
CA ASP A 361 -15.90 -7.92 20.09
C ASP A 361 -15.24 -9.04 19.26
N THR A 362 -14.01 -8.80 18.81
CA THR A 362 -13.27 -9.69 17.90
C THR A 362 -12.01 -10.23 18.57
N THR A 363 -11.81 -11.55 18.45
CA THR A 363 -10.57 -12.21 18.85
C THR A 363 -9.76 -12.58 17.62
N TRP A 364 -8.57 -12.00 17.50
CA TRP A 364 -7.61 -12.24 16.43
C TRP A 364 -6.51 -13.19 16.91
N GLY A 365 -6.19 -14.24 16.15
CA GLY A 365 -5.20 -15.25 16.54
C GLY A 365 -5.83 -16.54 17.07
N ALA A 366 -5.39 -17.02 18.23
CA ALA A 366 -5.97 -18.18 18.92
C ALA A 366 -7.42 -17.90 19.34
N ASN A 367 -8.24 -18.96 19.46
CA ASN A 367 -9.64 -18.88 19.88
C ASN A 367 -10.47 -17.89 19.04
N SER A 368 -10.11 -17.70 17.77
CA SER A 368 -10.64 -16.62 16.96
C SER A 368 -12.12 -16.78 16.64
N ASN A 369 -12.84 -15.65 16.60
CA ASN A 369 -14.18 -15.55 16.04
C ASN A 369 -14.21 -14.85 14.67
N VAL A 370 -13.04 -14.57 14.08
CA VAL A 370 -12.91 -14.06 12.72
C VAL A 370 -13.45 -15.09 11.74
N GLY A 371 -14.34 -14.67 10.86
CA GLY A 371 -14.96 -15.54 9.87
C GLY A 371 -14.11 -15.80 8.64
N GLY A 372 -14.64 -16.66 7.76
CA GLY A 372 -14.17 -16.75 6.39
C GLY A 372 -12.78 -17.38 6.21
N TYR A 373 -12.05 -16.95 5.19
CA TYR A 373 -10.74 -17.55 4.87
C TYR A 373 -9.71 -17.24 5.95
N LEU A 374 -9.75 -16.04 6.54
CA LEU A 374 -8.79 -15.62 7.55
C LEU A 374 -8.98 -16.40 8.86
N GLY A 375 -10.22 -16.60 9.31
CA GLY A 375 -10.53 -17.48 10.43
C GLY A 375 -10.09 -18.93 10.21
N THR A 376 -10.17 -19.41 8.97
CA THR A 376 -9.67 -20.75 8.60
C THR A 376 -8.14 -20.83 8.78
N VAL A 377 -7.40 -19.80 8.37
CA VAL A 377 -5.94 -19.73 8.57
C VAL A 377 -5.59 -19.65 10.06
N PHE A 378 -6.32 -18.84 10.84
CA PHE A 378 -6.10 -18.77 12.29
C PHE A 378 -6.29 -20.12 12.99
N GLY A 379 -7.32 -20.88 12.60
CA GLY A 379 -7.51 -22.24 13.12
C GLY A 379 -6.31 -23.15 12.84
N TYR A 380 -5.69 -23.03 11.66
CA TYR A 380 -4.49 -23.80 11.31
C TYR A 380 -3.23 -23.35 12.04
N LEU A 381 -3.05 -22.04 12.22
CA LEU A 381 -1.85 -21.48 12.85
C LEU A 381 -1.86 -21.61 14.37
N PHE A 382 -2.99 -21.31 15.01
CA PHE A 382 -3.07 -21.10 16.45
C PHE A 382 -3.85 -22.20 17.18
N ASP A 383 -4.91 -22.76 16.59
CA ASP A 383 -5.83 -23.66 17.31
C ASP A 383 -5.52 -25.15 17.12
N GLY A 384 -4.39 -25.49 16.48
CA GLY A 384 -3.98 -26.88 16.24
C GLY A 384 -4.92 -27.66 15.30
N VAL A 385 -5.72 -26.95 14.49
CA VAL A 385 -6.58 -27.60 13.48
C VAL A 385 -5.68 -28.27 12.44
N ALA A 386 -6.02 -29.51 12.08
CA ALA A 386 -5.27 -30.24 11.07
C ALA A 386 -5.33 -29.51 9.71
N VAL A 387 -4.15 -29.12 9.20
CA VAL A 387 -4.00 -28.40 7.95
C VAL A 387 -4.58 -29.21 6.77
N ASN A 388 -5.47 -28.57 6.00
CA ASN A 388 -5.86 -29.08 4.69
C ASN A 388 -4.94 -28.48 3.62
N PRO A 389 -4.03 -29.27 2.99
CA PRO A 389 -3.04 -28.78 2.05
C PRO A 389 -3.64 -28.25 0.73
N SER A 390 -4.93 -28.46 0.48
CA SER A 390 -5.65 -27.85 -0.64
C SER A 390 -6.23 -26.47 -0.32
N ILE A 391 -6.20 -26.04 0.95
CA ILE A 391 -6.68 -24.73 1.40
C ILE A 391 -5.49 -23.87 1.84
N TYR A 392 -4.58 -24.45 2.61
CA TYR A 392 -3.40 -23.79 3.16
C TYR A 392 -2.26 -24.80 3.23
N ASN A 393 -1.07 -24.46 2.75
CA ASN A 393 0.06 -25.38 2.66
C ASN A 393 1.16 -25.12 3.71
N GLY A 394 0.90 -24.27 4.72
CA GLY A 394 1.86 -23.96 5.78
C GLY A 394 2.90 -22.90 5.41
N GLY A 395 2.68 -22.11 4.35
CA GLY A 395 3.54 -20.98 4.00
C GLY A 395 3.54 -19.89 5.07
N MET A 396 4.60 -19.09 5.15
CA MET A 396 4.65 -17.94 6.07
C MET A 396 3.73 -16.83 5.57
N VAL A 397 2.90 -16.29 6.45
CA VAL A 397 1.88 -15.29 6.07
C VAL A 397 2.00 -14.01 6.88
N GLY A 398 1.68 -12.90 6.24
CA GLY A 398 1.54 -11.60 6.87
C GLY A 398 0.13 -11.05 6.72
N ILE A 399 -0.29 -10.24 7.70
CA ILE A 399 -1.64 -9.68 7.78
C ILE A 399 -1.61 -8.23 8.25
N THR A 400 -2.65 -7.49 7.89
CA THR A 400 -3.04 -6.27 8.59
C THR A 400 -4.35 -6.51 9.34
N VAL A 401 -4.34 -6.26 10.64
CA VAL A 401 -5.52 -6.29 11.51
C VAL A 401 -6.29 -5.00 11.29
N GLN A 402 -7.53 -5.14 10.82
CA GLN A 402 -8.46 -4.04 10.63
C GLN A 402 -9.73 -4.34 11.39
N ASP A 403 -10.03 -3.50 12.36
CA ASP A 403 -11.24 -3.55 13.17
C ASP A 403 -11.87 -2.15 13.27
N SER A 404 -13.19 -2.11 13.40
CA SER A 404 -14.01 -0.89 13.42
C SER A 404 -14.76 -0.65 14.72
N GLY A 405 -14.67 -1.59 15.68
CA GLY A 405 -15.13 -1.38 17.04
C GLY A 405 -15.54 -2.67 17.70
N GLY A 406 -15.71 -2.60 19.02
CA GLY A 406 -15.85 -3.79 19.84
C GLY A 406 -14.94 -3.64 21.05
N LEU A 407 -14.84 -4.70 21.82
CA LEU A 407 -13.75 -4.91 22.76
C LEU A 407 -12.86 -6.03 22.22
N ASP A 408 -11.76 -5.67 21.58
CA ASP A 408 -11.03 -6.56 20.71
C ASP A 408 -9.76 -7.11 21.37
N THR A 409 -9.36 -8.30 20.97
CA THR A 409 -8.25 -9.03 21.59
C THR A 409 -7.33 -9.62 20.53
N ILE A 410 -6.02 -9.36 20.62
CA ILE A 410 -5.01 -10.24 20.01
C ILE A 410 -4.71 -11.38 20.99
N ASP A 411 -5.06 -12.60 20.63
CA ASP A 411 -4.84 -13.80 21.44
C ASP A 411 -3.74 -14.66 20.83
N LEU A 412 -2.58 -14.70 21.51
CA LEU A 412 -1.41 -15.50 21.17
C LEU A 412 -1.20 -16.62 22.20
N SER A 413 -2.22 -16.98 22.98
CA SER A 413 -2.10 -17.92 24.10
C SER A 413 -1.65 -19.33 23.72
N SER A 414 -1.83 -19.72 22.45
CA SER A 414 -1.34 -20.99 21.90
C SER A 414 0.15 -20.97 21.56
N GLU A 415 0.76 -19.78 21.47
CA GLU A 415 2.12 -19.61 21.01
C GLU A 415 3.13 -20.03 22.09
N THR A 416 4.21 -20.65 21.64
CA THR A 416 5.31 -21.09 22.52
C THR A 416 6.61 -20.32 22.29
N LEU A 417 6.70 -19.60 21.17
CA LEU A 417 7.77 -18.68 20.86
C LEU A 417 7.45 -17.31 21.50
N GLY A 418 8.49 -16.53 21.78
CA GLY A 418 8.31 -15.15 22.23
C GLY A 418 7.89 -14.25 21.09
N ASN A 419 6.88 -13.40 21.32
CA ASN A 419 6.30 -12.47 20.36
C ASN A 419 6.61 -11.03 20.76
N ARG A 420 6.70 -10.14 19.76
CA ARG A 420 6.70 -8.69 19.98
C ARG A 420 5.40 -8.13 19.44
N LEU A 421 4.49 -7.76 20.33
CA LEU A 421 3.19 -7.19 20.00
C LEU A 421 3.16 -5.70 20.35
N ASP A 422 2.70 -4.87 19.43
CA ASP A 422 2.45 -3.45 19.65
C ASP A 422 1.00 -3.13 19.26
N LEU A 423 0.18 -2.73 20.24
CA LEU A 423 -1.24 -2.46 20.07
C LEU A 423 -1.54 -1.08 19.46
N ASN A 424 -0.53 -0.26 19.17
CA ASN A 424 -0.76 1.04 18.55
C ASN A 424 -1.15 0.86 17.08
N ALA A 425 -2.08 1.71 16.60
CA ALA A 425 -2.39 1.76 15.18
C ALA A 425 -1.13 2.07 14.35
N GLU A 426 -1.05 1.47 13.17
CA GLU A 426 0.10 1.52 12.24
C GLU A 426 1.39 0.87 12.79
N ALA A 427 1.35 0.26 13.97
CA ALA A 427 2.50 -0.43 14.52
C ALA A 427 2.68 -1.82 13.90
N VAL A 428 3.95 -2.18 13.75
CA VAL A 428 4.40 -3.47 13.21
C VAL A 428 4.81 -4.39 14.36
N SER A 429 4.35 -5.63 14.31
CA SER A 429 4.53 -6.69 15.32
C SER A 429 5.19 -7.94 14.72
N ASP A 430 5.86 -8.70 15.59
CA ASP A 430 6.57 -9.95 15.29
C ASP A 430 5.82 -11.12 15.96
N ILE A 431 5.08 -11.89 15.18
CA ILE A 431 4.14 -12.89 15.67
C ILE A 431 4.45 -14.26 15.08
N HIS A 432 4.29 -15.33 15.87
CA HIS A 432 4.40 -16.72 15.41
C HIS A 432 5.80 -17.03 14.83
N GLY A 433 6.84 -16.50 15.48
CA GLY A 433 8.23 -16.71 15.08
C GLY A 433 8.67 -15.91 13.84
N LEU A 434 7.82 -15.03 13.32
CA LEU A 434 8.12 -14.16 12.18
C LEU A 434 8.39 -12.73 12.63
N ILE A 435 9.16 -12.00 11.82
CA ILE A 435 9.49 -10.59 12.04
C ILE A 435 8.65 -9.74 11.10
N GLY A 436 7.93 -8.77 11.64
CA GLY A 436 7.20 -7.75 10.91
C GLY A 436 6.00 -8.25 10.10
N ASN A 437 5.40 -9.38 10.48
CA ASN A 437 4.32 -10.02 9.72
C ASN A 437 2.91 -9.58 10.12
N MET A 438 2.75 -8.79 11.20
CA MET A 438 1.44 -8.26 11.59
C MET A 438 1.49 -6.75 11.75
N VAL A 439 0.53 -6.05 11.15
CA VAL A 439 0.36 -4.60 11.27
C VAL A 439 -1.06 -4.30 11.77
N ILE A 440 -1.26 -3.25 12.57
CA ILE A 440 -2.60 -2.75 12.90
C ILE A 440 -2.96 -1.59 11.96
N ALA A 441 -4.10 -1.65 11.30
CA ALA A 441 -4.55 -0.61 10.37
C ALA A 441 -4.76 0.74 11.08
N ARG A 442 -4.62 1.84 10.33
CA ARG A 442 -4.98 3.17 10.82
C ARG A 442 -6.43 3.19 11.27
N GLY A 443 -6.65 3.77 12.46
CA GLY A 443 -8.00 3.94 13.02
C GLY A 443 -8.56 2.70 13.73
N THR A 444 -7.89 1.56 13.63
CA THR A 444 -8.21 0.38 14.43
C THR A 444 -7.70 0.55 15.86
N VAL A 445 -8.56 0.23 16.82
CA VAL A 445 -8.22 0.18 18.24
C VAL A 445 -8.35 -1.27 18.67
N ILE A 446 -7.30 -1.77 19.32
CA ILE A 446 -7.32 -3.08 19.98
C ILE A 446 -7.11 -2.85 21.46
N GLU A 447 -8.04 -3.30 22.28
CA GLU A 447 -7.98 -3.08 23.72
C GLU A 447 -7.10 -4.12 24.42
N ASN A 448 -7.17 -5.38 24.02
CA ASN A 448 -6.62 -6.47 24.84
C ASN A 448 -5.56 -7.29 24.11
N ALA A 449 -4.67 -7.88 24.91
CA ALA A 449 -3.66 -8.81 24.43
C ALA A 449 -3.47 -9.97 25.40
N ILE A 450 -3.33 -11.18 24.85
CA ILE A 450 -2.95 -12.38 25.59
C ILE A 450 -1.69 -12.94 24.94
N GLY A 451 -0.57 -12.92 25.65
CA GLY A 451 0.69 -13.56 25.26
C GLY A 451 0.64 -15.08 25.43
N GLY A 452 1.69 -15.73 24.93
CA GLY A 452 1.83 -17.18 24.89
C GLY A 452 2.54 -17.74 26.12
N SER A 453 3.33 -18.80 25.91
CA SER A 453 4.27 -19.33 26.92
C SER A 453 5.73 -18.95 26.66
N GLY A 454 5.98 -18.18 25.59
CA GLY A 454 7.29 -17.62 25.25
C GLY A 454 7.65 -16.44 26.16
N ASN A 455 8.78 -15.78 25.92
CA ASN A 455 9.05 -14.49 26.58
C ASN A 455 8.53 -13.39 25.69
N ASP A 456 7.38 -12.82 26.01
CA ASP A 456 6.70 -11.86 25.15
C ASP A 456 7.08 -10.41 25.51
N THR A 457 7.04 -9.52 24.51
CA THR A 457 7.05 -8.07 24.71
C THR A 457 5.76 -7.50 24.15
N ILE A 458 4.92 -6.91 25.00
CA ILE A 458 3.61 -6.39 24.60
C ILE A 458 3.54 -4.92 24.97
N THR A 459 3.40 -4.05 23.98
CA THR A 459 3.21 -2.61 24.16
C THR A 459 1.72 -2.28 24.03
N GLY A 460 1.14 -1.70 25.08
CA GLY A 460 -0.22 -1.15 25.03
C GLY A 460 -0.35 0.10 24.15
N ASN A 461 -1.56 0.61 24.01
CA ASN A 461 -1.85 1.84 23.28
C ASN A 461 -2.49 2.89 24.20
N ALA A 462 -3.07 3.94 23.63
CA ALA A 462 -3.60 5.07 24.39
C ALA A 462 -4.90 4.78 25.14
N VAL A 463 -5.61 3.67 24.84
CA VAL A 463 -6.84 3.29 25.55
C VAL A 463 -6.53 2.41 26.76
N ALA A 464 -7.56 2.02 27.52
CA ALA A 464 -7.37 1.09 28.63
C ALA A 464 -7.14 -0.32 28.08
N ASN A 465 -5.98 -0.90 28.37
CA ASN A 465 -5.65 -2.25 27.90
C ASN A 465 -5.75 -3.31 29.02
N ASP A 466 -6.33 -4.48 28.72
CA ASP A 466 -6.14 -5.73 29.50
C ASP A 466 -5.07 -6.58 28.82
N ILE A 467 -3.85 -6.54 29.38
CA ILE A 467 -2.68 -7.25 28.83
C ILE A 467 -2.29 -8.36 29.79
N ARG A 468 -2.21 -9.59 29.27
CA ARG A 468 -1.79 -10.78 30.01
C ARG A 468 -0.60 -11.39 29.30
N GLY A 469 0.58 -11.38 29.93
CA GLY A 469 1.80 -11.96 29.33
C GLY A 469 1.72 -13.47 29.09
N GLY A 470 0.97 -14.20 29.92
CA GLY A 470 0.85 -15.65 29.82
C GLY A 470 1.90 -16.36 30.69
N GLY A 471 2.57 -17.36 30.13
CA GLY A 471 3.76 -17.97 30.73
C GLY A 471 5.03 -17.30 30.21
N GLY A 472 6.18 -17.56 30.82
CA GLY A 472 7.46 -16.95 30.40
C GLY A 472 7.84 -15.72 31.21
N ASN A 473 8.89 -15.02 30.77
CA ASN A 473 9.39 -13.78 31.37
C ASN A 473 9.04 -12.59 30.46
N ASP A 474 7.87 -12.01 30.68
CA ASP A 474 7.29 -11.02 29.76
C ASP A 474 7.62 -9.58 30.14
N THR A 475 7.58 -8.69 29.14
CA THR A 475 7.64 -7.23 29.30
C THR A 475 6.35 -6.61 28.81
N LEU A 476 5.63 -5.89 29.69
CA LEU A 476 4.32 -5.27 29.42
C LEU A 476 4.35 -3.76 29.67
#